data_AF-A0A539D9P5-F1
#
_entry.id   AF-A0A539D9P5-F1
#
_cell.length_a   1.000
_cell.length_b   1.000
_cell.length_c   1.000
_cell.angle_alpha   90.00
_cell.angle_beta   90.00
_cell.angle_gamma   90.00
#
_symmetry.space_group_name_H-M   'P 1'
#
loop_
_entity.id
_entity.type
_entity.pdbx_description
1 polymer ?
#
loop_
_entity_poly.entity_id
_entity_poly.type
_entity_poly.pdbx_seq_one_letter_code
_entity_poly.pdbx_strand_id
1 'polypeptide(L)' 'QFEAWKHTQLIIDVVPGRGGMFSLDNGREVRFLTRSRLFDGTQACPLPARPI' A
#
# COMPACT_ATOMS: atom_id res chain seq x y z
N GLN A 1 -7.72 -13.37 10.45
CA GLN A 1 -6.89 -12.52 9.56
C GLN A 1 -6.11 -11.48 10.34
N PHE A 2 -6.74 -10.62 11.15
CA PHE A 2 -6.05 -9.57 11.92
C PHE A 2 -4.81 -10.07 12.71
N GLU A 3 -4.94 -11.13 13.50
CA GLU A 3 -3.84 -11.67 14.30
C GLU A 3 -2.57 -12.01 13.49
N ALA A 4 -2.73 -12.43 12.24
CA ALA A 4 -1.60 -12.77 11.37
C ALA A 4 -0.86 -11.52 10.87
N TRP A 5 -1.53 -10.37 10.74
CA TRP A 5 -1.00 -9.18 10.09
C TRP A 5 -0.83 -7.98 11.04
N LYS A 6 -1.19 -8.11 12.31
CA LYS A 6 -1.17 -7.00 13.29
C LYS A 6 0.20 -6.34 13.49
N HIS A 7 1.29 -7.02 13.12
CA HIS A 7 2.67 -6.51 13.18
C HIS A 7 3.29 -6.23 11.81
N THR A 8 2.47 -6.23 10.74
CA THR A 8 2.93 -5.93 9.38
C THR A 8 2.25 -4.66 8.90
N GLN A 9 3.03 -3.64 8.60
CA GLN A 9 2.53 -2.50 7.87
C GLN A 9 2.49 -2.84 6.38
N LEU A 10 1.28 -2.84 5.80
CA LEU A 10 1.07 -2.91 4.36
C LEU A 10 1.00 -1.49 3.80
N ILE A 11 1.73 -1.26 2.71
CA ILE A 11 1.78 0.00 1.98
C ILE A 11 1.34 -0.30 0.55
N ILE A 12 0.32 0.41 0.08
CA ILE A 12 -0.22 0.28 -1.28
C ILE A 12 0.09 1.57 -2.03
N ASP A 13 1.14 1.56 -2.84
CA ASP A 13 1.49 2.72 -3.64
C ASP A 13 0.71 2.72 -4.95
N VAL A 14 0.42 3.92 -5.47
CA VAL A 14 -0.11 4.13 -6.82
C VAL A 14 1.05 4.64 -7.68
N VAL A 15 1.45 3.87 -8.67
CA VAL A 15 2.56 4.22 -9.57
C VAL A 15 2.09 4.21 -11.03
N PRO A 16 2.73 4.97 -11.93
CA PRO A 16 2.41 4.90 -13.35
C PRO A 16 2.59 3.47 -13.91
N GLY A 17 1.69 3.07 -14.81
CA GLY A 17 1.77 1.79 -15.51
C GLY A 17 0.42 1.10 -15.67
N ARG A 18 0.36 0.10 -16.54
CA ARG A 18 -0.89 -0.61 -16.82
C ARG A 18 -1.16 -1.65 -15.73
N GLY A 19 -2.35 -1.56 -15.11
CA GLY A 19 -2.84 -2.56 -14.18
C GLY A 19 -2.99 -3.95 -14.79
N GLY A 20 -2.91 -4.98 -13.95
CA GLY A 20 -3.17 -6.36 -14.37
C GLY A 20 -4.62 -6.56 -14.81
N MET A 21 -4.90 -7.60 -15.59
CA MET A 21 -6.22 -7.84 -16.20
C MET A 21 -7.38 -7.87 -15.19
N PHE A 22 -7.14 -8.42 -13.99
CA PHE A 22 -8.11 -8.52 -12.90
C PHE A 22 -7.87 -7.52 -11.76
N SER A 23 -7.08 -6.47 -12.02
CA SER A 23 -6.78 -5.44 -11.04
C SER A 23 -7.82 -4.32 -11.07
N LEU A 24 -8.12 -3.72 -9.91
CA LEU A 24 -9.09 -2.61 -9.80
C LEU A 24 -8.65 -1.34 -10.55
N ASP A 25 -7.35 -1.20 -10.76
CA ASP A 25 -6.67 -0.13 -11.49
C ASP A 25 -6.53 -0.40 -13.01
N ASN A 26 -7.02 -1.54 -13.51
CA ASN A 26 -6.97 -1.83 -14.94
C ASN A 26 -7.66 -0.72 -15.76
N GLY A 27 -6.99 -0.27 -16.84
CA GLY A 27 -7.46 0.82 -17.69
C GLY A 27 -7.31 2.23 -17.11
N ARG A 28 -6.65 2.40 -15.96
CA ARG A 28 -6.43 3.71 -15.32
C ARG A 28 -5.04 4.31 -15.57
N GLU A 29 -4.20 3.62 -16.35
CA GLU A 29 -2.79 3.99 -16.62
C GLU A 29 -1.92 4.18 -15.36
N VAL A 30 -2.41 3.66 -14.23
CA VAL A 30 -1.68 3.51 -12.97
C VAL A 30 -1.83 2.08 -12.48
N ARG A 31 -0.90 1.62 -11.64
CA ARG A 31 -0.93 0.31 -11.00
C ARG A 31 -0.64 0.37 -9.51
N PHE A 32 -1.19 -0.60 -8.78
CA PHE A 32 -0.86 -0.78 -7.38
C PHE A 32 0.47 -1.53 -7.21
N LEU A 33 1.33 -1.01 -6.36
CA LEU A 33 2.53 -1.68 -5.88
C LEU A 33 2.38 -1.95 -4.38
N THR A 34 2.29 -3.23 -4.01
CA THR A 34 2.22 -3.64 -2.61
C THR A 34 3.62 -3.78 -2.04
N ARG A 35 3.91 -3.01 -0.99
CA ARG A 35 5.11 -3.16 -0.16
C ARG A 35 4.69 -3.51 1.26
N SER A 36 5.58 -4.16 1.99
CA SER A 36 5.36 -4.45 3.41
C SER A 36 6.63 -4.19 4.21
N ARG A 37 6.44 -3.86 5.49
CA ARG A 37 7.52 -3.85 6.48
C ARG A 37 6.99 -4.32 7.83
N LEU A 38 7.87 -4.90 8.64
CA LEU A 38 7.55 -5.22 10.02
C LEU A 38 7.40 -3.93 10.82
N PHE A 39 6.36 -3.88 11.63
CA PHE A 39 6.09 -2.79 12.54
C PHE A 39 6.60 -3.19 13.93
N ASP A 40 7.66 -2.54 14.41
CA ASP A 40 8.28 -2.84 15.71
C ASP A 40 7.55 -2.19 16.90
N GLY A 41 6.47 -1.45 16.65
CA GLY A 41 5.65 -0.80 17.67
C GLY A 41 6.31 0.42 18.33
N THR A 42 7.55 0.77 17.95
CA THR A 42 8.30 1.87 18.58
C THR A 42 8.07 3.22 17.89
N GLN A 43 7.59 3.21 16.64
CA GLN A 43 7.32 4.41 15.87
C GLN A 43 5.88 4.42 15.35
N ALA A 44 5.16 5.52 15.56
CA ALA A 44 3.89 5.74 14.88
C ALA A 44 4.11 5.75 13.37
N CYS A 45 3.23 5.12 12.60
CA CYS A 45 3.23 5.25 11.14
C CYS A 45 2.99 6.72 10.78
N PRO A 46 3.99 7.45 10.23
CA PRO A 46 3.76 8.81 9.78
C PRO A 46 2.84 8.73 8.57
N LEU A 47 1.63 9.28 8.67
CA LEU A 47 0.79 9.47 7.50
C LEU A 47 1.42 10.61 6.69
N PRO A 48 1.64 10.44 5.38
CA PRO A 48 2.07 11.56 4.56
C PRO A 48 1.04 12.68 4.68
N ALA A 49 1.50 13.92 4.91
CA ALA A 49 0.62 15.07 4.93
C ALA A 49 -0.15 15.12 3.61
N ARG A 50 -1.48 15.25 3.67
CA ARG A 50 -2.33 15.31 2.48
C ARG A 50 -1.91 16.57 1.69
N PRO A 51 -1.45 16.44 0.43
CA PRO A 51 -1.32 17.59 -0.45
C PRO A 51 -2.72 18.16 -0.69
N ILE A 52 -2.89 19.46 -0.47
CA ILE A 52 -4.11 20.20 -0.87
C ILE A 52 -4.19 20.33 -2.39
#